data_AF-A0A3B8WJU0-F1
#
_entry.id   AF-A0A3B8WJU0-F1
#
_cell.length_a   1.000
_cell.length_b   1.000
_cell.length_c   1.000
_cell.angle_alpha   90.00
_cell.angle_beta   90.00
_cell.angle_gamma   90.00
#
_symmetry.space_group_name_H-M   'P 1'
#
loop_
_entity.id
_entity.type
_entity.pdbx_description
1 polymer ?
#
loop_
_entity_poly.entity_id
_entity_poly.type
_entity_poly.pdbx_seq_one_letter_code
_entity_poly.pdbx_strand_id
1 'polypeptide(L)' 'MKKPVYLDYAATTPVDPAVAEDMMKYLTLDGVFGNPASRSHGYGWQAEAAVENA' A
#
# COMPACT_ATOMS: atom_id res chain seq x y z
N MET A 1 -20.58 -21.02 11.34
CA MET A 1 -19.37 -21.62 11.95
C MET A 1 -18.60 -20.54 12.70
N LYS A 2 -18.11 -20.81 13.92
CA LYS A 2 -17.15 -19.92 14.60
C LYS A 2 -15.77 -20.15 13.98
N LYS A 3 -15.08 -19.07 13.62
CA LYS A 3 -13.68 -19.11 13.18
C LYS A 3 -12.78 -19.45 14.38
N PRO A 4 -11.64 -20.13 14.18
CA PRO A 4 -10.67 -20.36 15.25
C PRO A 4 -10.12 -19.02 15.77
N VAL A 5 -9.79 -18.96 17.06
CA VAL A 5 -9.09 -17.81 17.65
C VAL A 5 -7.63 -17.86 17.23
N TYR A 6 -7.11 -16.77 16.66
CA TYR A 6 -5.72 -16.65 16.25
C TYR A 6 -4.89 -16.04 17.40
N LEU A 7 -3.90 -16.79 17.90
CA LEU A 7 -3.04 -16.38 19.04
C LEU A 7 -1.55 -16.38 18.68
N ASP A 8 -1.20 -16.43 17.39
CA ASP A 8 0.17 -16.50 16.91
C ASP A 8 0.63 -15.19 16.26
N TYR A 9 0.36 -14.05 16.94
CA TYR A 9 0.75 -12.72 16.45
C TYR A 9 2.27 -12.50 16.42
N ALA A 10 3.06 -13.36 17.09
CA ALA A 10 4.51 -13.34 17.01
C ALA A 10 5.03 -13.92 15.69
N ALA A 11 4.28 -14.79 15.01
CA ALA A 11 4.62 -15.28 13.68
C ALA A 11 4.28 -14.26 12.59
N THR A 12 3.07 -13.73 12.59
CA THR A 12 2.63 -12.65 11.69
C THR A 12 1.32 -12.03 12.20
N THR A 13 0.93 -10.89 11.63
CA THR A 13 -0.28 -10.16 12.01
C THR A 13 -1.17 -9.89 10.80
N PRO A 14 -2.50 -9.86 10.95
CA PRO A 14 -3.37 -9.28 9.94
C PRO A 14 -2.99 -7.82 9.68
N VAL A 15 -3.02 -7.40 8.41
CA VAL A 15 -2.85 -5.99 8.05
C VAL A 15 -4.03 -5.21 8.62
N ASP A 16 -3.75 -4.06 9.23
CA ASP A 16 -4.79 -3.13 9.69
C ASP A 16 -5.64 -2.66 8.48
N PRO A 17 -6.98 -2.64 8.56
CA PRO A 17 -7.82 -2.18 7.46
C PRO A 17 -7.44 -0.80 6.90
N ALA A 18 -6.99 0.14 7.74
CA ALA A 18 -6.58 1.47 7.30
C ALA A 18 -5.28 1.42 6.47
N VAL A 19 -4.35 0.52 6.82
CA VAL A 19 -3.13 0.28 6.04
C VAL A 19 -3.49 -0.33 4.69
N ALA A 20 -4.39 -1.32 4.67
CA ALA A 20 -4.82 -1.94 3.42
C ALA A 20 -5.52 -0.92 2.49
N GLU A 21 -6.40 -0.08 3.03
CA GLU A 21 -7.10 0.96 2.27
C GLU A 21 -6.12 1.97 1.66
N ASP A 22 -5.10 2.39 2.41
CA ASP A 22 -4.10 3.33 1.91
C ASP A 22 -3.22 2.70 0.83
N MET A 23 -2.74 1.48 1.04
CA MET A 23 -1.93 0.75 0.06
C MET A 23 -2.67 0.56 -1.28
N MET A 24 -3.98 0.34 -1.25
CA MET A 24 -4.79 0.13 -2.48
C MET A 24 -4.74 1.32 -3.44
N LYS A 25 -4.44 2.53 -2.96
CA LYS A 25 -4.32 3.75 -3.79
C LYS A 25 -3.16 3.70 -4.80
N TYR A 26 -2.24 2.75 -4.64
CA TYR A 26 -0.99 2.69 -5.40
C TYR A 26 -0.88 1.47 -6.33
N LEU A 27 -1.94 0.65 -6.45
CA LEU A 27 -1.85 -0.64 -7.14
C LEU A 27 -2.49 -0.69 -8.52
N THR A 28 -3.55 0.09 -8.77
CA THR A 28 -4.34 0.01 -10.01
C THR A 28 -4.10 1.23 -10.91
N LEU A 29 -4.53 1.13 -12.17
CA LEU A 29 -4.36 2.19 -13.17
C LEU A 29 -5.06 3.52 -12.82
N ASP A 30 -6.10 3.47 -11.99
CA ASP A 30 -6.82 4.66 -11.53
C ASP A 30 -6.12 5.34 -10.34
N GLY A 31 -5.08 4.73 -9.79
CA GLY A 31 -4.30 5.21 -8.64
C GLY A 31 -2.92 5.75 -9.00
N VAL A 32 -2.06 5.91 -7.99
CA VAL A 32 -0.66 6.34 -8.16
C VAL A 32 0.22 5.10 -8.30
N PHE A 33 0.24 4.51 -9.49
CA PHE A 33 0.95 3.26 -9.79
C PHE A 33 2.36 3.45 -10.40
N GLY A 34 2.79 4.69 -10.59
CA GLY A 34 4.03 5.01 -11.29
C GLY A 34 5.29 4.52 -10.58
N ASN A 35 6.39 4.39 -11.32
CA ASN A 35 7.71 4.14 -10.73
C ASN A 35 8.28 5.47 -10.19
N PRO A 36 8.61 5.60 -8.89
CA PRO A 36 9.14 6.84 -8.32
C PRO A 36 10.49 7.26 -8.92
N ALA A 37 11.24 6.35 -9.55
CA ALA A 37 12.48 6.69 -10.25
C ALA A 37 12.27 7.36 -11.62
N SER A 38 11.05 7.40 -12.15
CA SER A 38 10.74 7.97 -13.46
C SER A 38 10.59 9.50 -13.39
N ARG A 39 11.67 10.23 -13.69
CA ARG A 39 11.70 11.70 -13.55
C ARG A 39 11.14 12.50 -14.74
N SER A 40 10.75 11.84 -15.83
CA SER A 40 10.38 12.49 -17.09
C SER A 40 8.88 12.75 -17.26
N HIS A 41 8.02 12.26 -16.38
CA HIS A 41 6.56 12.35 -16.54
C HIS A 41 5.79 12.35 -15.22
N GLY A 42 4.54 12.84 -15.27
CA GLY A 42 3.67 13.03 -14.10
C GLY A 42 3.44 11.79 -13.24
N TYR A 43 3.31 10.60 -13.83
CA TYR A 43 3.11 9.36 -13.06
C TYR A 43 4.28 9.07 -12.09
N GLY A 44 5.51 9.40 -12.48
CA GLY A 44 6.68 9.16 -11.63
C GLY A 44 6.80 10.21 -10.53
N TRP A 45 6.50 11.48 -10.84
CA TRP A 45 6.48 12.56 -9.84
C TRP A 45 5.44 12.33 -8.74
N GLN A 46 4.25 11.84 -9.10
CA GLN A 46 3.21 11.50 -8.12
C GLN A 46 3.66 10.33 -7.22
N ALA A 47 4.32 9.32 -7.79
CA ALA A 47 4.83 8.19 -7.03
C ALA A 47 6.01 8.59 -6.13
N GLU A 48 6.93 9.44 -6.61
CA GLU A 48 8.02 10.00 -5.81
C GLU A 48 7.47 10.76 -4.60
N ALA A 49 6.52 11.67 -4.83
CA ALA A 49 5.86 12.42 -3.75
C ALA A 49 5.13 11.49 -2.76
N ALA A 50 4.47 10.42 -3.22
CA ALA A 50 3.82 9.46 -2.34
C ALA A 50 4.82 8.71 -1.45
N VAL A 51 5.99 8.33 -1.98
CA VAL A 51 7.03 7.65 -1.22
C VAL A 51 7.72 8.60 -0.23
N GLU A 52 7.93 9.87 -0.58
CA GLU A 52 8.54 10.86 0.32
C GLU A 52 7.66 11.23 1.53
N ASN A 53 6.33 11.08 1.41
CA ASN A 53 5.37 11.45 2.44
C ASN A 53 4.78 10.25 3.21
N ALA A 54 5.28 9.03 2.98
CA ALA A 54 4.88 7.81 3.70
C ALA A 54 5.68 7.64 5.00
#